data_AF-A0A967M2E0-F1
#
_entry.id   AF-A0A967M2E0-F1
#
_cell.length_a   1.000
_cell.length_b   1.000
_cell.length_c   1.000
_cell.angle_alpha   90.00
_cell.angle_beta   90.00
_cell.angle_gamma   90.00
#
_symmetry.space_group_name_H-M   'P 1'
#
loop_
_entity.id
_entity.type
_entity.pdbx_description
1 polymer ?
#
loop_
_entity_poly.entity_id
_entity_poly.type
_entity_poly.pdbx_seq_one_letter_code
_entity_poly.pdbx_strand_id
1 'polypeptide(L)'
;MRRLIGSGIDFLVDSGFLYMPLLYDPDIEGEIRAILDPTESHEATGSVILNEGKHFVKSLSLHSLVTNYEKTGKDLYDQVRSTVLRQVVGNADRGETSL
;
A
#
# COMPACT_ATOMS: atom_id res chain seq x y z
N MET A 1 5.94 -7.33 -3.29
CA MET A 1 5.75 -6.11 -2.46
C MET A 1 6.08 -4.87 -3.27
N ARG A 2 5.38 -3.76 -3.03
CA ARG A 2 5.72 -2.44 -3.61
C ARG A 2 6.12 -1.49 -2.50
N ARG A 3 6.94 -0.48 -2.81
CA ARG A 3 7.40 0.50 -1.85
C ARG A 3 6.75 1.85 -2.12
N LEU A 4 6.23 2.48 -1.08
CA LEU A 4 5.61 3.80 -1.19
C LEU A 4 6.71 4.83 -1.47
N ILE A 5 6.50 5.66 -2.49
CA ILE A 5 7.49 6.62 -2.96
C ILE A 5 7.85 7.58 -1.83
N GLY A 6 9.13 7.70 -1.51
CA GLY A 6 9.66 8.67 -0.54
C GLY A 6 9.50 8.33 0.94
N SER A 7 8.70 7.34 1.35
CA SER A 7 8.51 6.99 2.77
C SER A 7 9.26 5.74 3.22
N GLY A 8 9.73 4.93 2.26
CA GLY A 8 10.41 3.67 2.56
C GLY A 8 9.49 2.56 3.09
N ILE A 9 8.17 2.79 3.15
CA ILE A 9 7.16 1.86 3.65
C ILE A 9 6.79 0.84 2.57
N ASP A 10 6.84 -0.45 2.90
CA ASP A 10 6.39 -1.53 2.02
C ASP A 10 4.87 -1.68 2.10
N PHE A 11 4.21 -1.94 0.98
CA PHE A 11 2.78 -2.25 0.92
C PHE A 11 2.51 -3.39 -0.06
N LEU A 12 1.33 -3.98 0.08
CA LEU A 12 0.83 -5.02 -0.81
C LEU A 12 -0.42 -4.51 -1.53
N VAL A 13 -0.59 -4.98 -2.77
CA VAL A 13 -1.83 -4.79 -3.53
C VAL A 13 -2.26 -6.17 -3.93
N ASP A 14 -3.42 -6.59 -3.43
CA ASP A 14 -4.00 -7.87 -3.75
C ASP A 14 -5.52 -7.77 -3.73
N SER A 15 -6.20 -8.57 -4.56
CA SER A 15 -7.66 -8.69 -4.56
C SER A 15 -8.43 -7.36 -4.64
N GLY A 16 -7.85 -6.33 -5.26
CA GLY A 16 -8.45 -4.99 -5.39
C GLY A 16 -8.30 -4.08 -4.17
N PHE A 17 -7.45 -4.43 -3.20
CA PHE A 17 -7.19 -3.65 -2.00
C PHE A 17 -5.70 -3.33 -1.81
N LEU A 18 -5.46 -2.19 -1.18
CA LEU A 18 -4.17 -1.83 -0.60
C LEU A 18 -4.07 -2.43 0.81
N TYR A 19 -2.96 -3.11 1.08
CA TYR A 19 -2.64 -3.61 2.41
C TYR A 19 -1.39 -2.92 2.92
N MET A 20 -1.50 -2.35 4.12
CA MET A 20 -0.43 -1.62 4.79
C MET A 20 0.28 -2.51 5.80
N PRO A 21 1.59 -2.34 6.00
CA PRO A 21 2.32 -3.16 6.95
C PRO A 21 1.80 -2.80 8.34
N LEU A 22 1.46 -3.82 9.12
CA LEU A 22 1.10 -3.62 10.50
C LEU A 22 2.38 -3.25 11.26
N LEU A 23 2.32 -2.19 12.08
CA LEU A 23 3.45 -1.85 12.94
C LEU A 23 3.69 -3.04 13.90
N TYR A 24 4.95 -3.43 14.07
CA TYR A 24 5.29 -4.47 15.02
C TYR A 24 5.04 -3.95 16.43
N ASP A 25 3.94 -4.41 17.01
CA ASP A 25 3.56 -4.20 18.39
C ASP A 25 3.23 -5.59 18.99
N PRO A 26 3.96 -6.03 20.03
CA PRO A 26 3.72 -7.32 20.66
C PRO A 26 2.28 -7.51 21.15
N ASP A 27 1.62 -6.42 21.56
CA ASP A 27 0.24 -6.48 22.05
C ASP A 27 -0.72 -6.77 20.88
N ILE A 28 -0.49 -6.14 19.72
CA ILE A 28 -1.26 -6.38 18.50
C ILE A 28 -1.04 -7.82 17.98
N GLU A 29 0.18 -8.36 18.08
CA GLU A 29 0.45 -9.75 17.70
C GLU A 29 -0.31 -10.75 18.59
N GLY A 30 -0.43 -10.46 19.89
CA GLY A 30 -1.27 -11.22 20.81
C GLY A 30 -2.75 -11.21 20.42
N GLU A 31 -3.28 -10.04 20.05
CA GLU A 31 -4.66 -9.88 19.60
C GLU A 31 -4.94 -10.65 18.30
N ILE A 32 -4.04 -10.57 17.32
CA ILE A 32 -4.18 -11.32 16.06
C ILE A 32 -4.22 -12.83 16.31
N ARG A 33 -3.35 -13.35 17.18
CA ARG A 33 -3.32 -14.78 17.50
C ARG A 33 -4.58 -15.23 18.25
N ALA A 34 -5.14 -14.37 19.11
CA ALA A 34 -6.40 -14.65 19.81
C ALA A 34 -7.62 -14.68 18.86
N ILE A 35 -7.57 -13.93 17.77
CA ILE A 35 -8.64 -13.88 16.75
C ILE A 35 -8.57 -15.08 15.77
N LEU A 36 -7.41 -15.72 15.62
CA LEU A 36 -7.18 -16.81 14.66
C LEU A 36 -7.49 -18.22 15.19
N ASP A 37 -8.26 -18.35 16.28
CA ASP A 37 -8.64 -19.65 16.86
C ASP A 37 -9.49 -20.47 15.85
N PRO A 38 -9.03 -21.65 15.38
CA PRO A 38 -9.56 -22.30 14.17
C PRO A 38 -10.96 -22.94 14.30
N THR A 39 -11.63 -22.81 15.45
CA THR A 39 -12.97 -23.38 15.68
C THR A 39 -14.13 -22.55 15.14
N GLU A 40 -13.90 -21.29 14.77
CA GLU A 40 -14.95 -20.46 14.16
C GLU A 40 -14.69 -20.27 12.66
N SER A 41 -15.72 -20.60 11.87
CA SER A 41 -15.77 -20.46 10.41
C SER A 41 -15.66 -18.99 10.03
N HIS A 42 -14.43 -18.50 9.89
CA HIS A 42 -14.12 -17.10 9.62
C HIS A 42 -14.17 -16.75 8.13
N GLU A 43 -15.37 -16.70 7.55
CA GLU A 43 -15.59 -15.96 6.30
C GLU A 43 -15.60 -14.42 6.52
N ALA A 44 -15.39 -13.93 7.75
CA ALA A 44 -15.60 -12.52 8.13
C ALA A 44 -14.33 -11.70 8.48
N THR A 45 -13.14 -12.31 8.63
CA THR A 45 -11.93 -11.63 9.18
C THR A 45 -10.80 -11.41 8.17
N GLY A 46 -11.11 -11.25 6.88
CA GLY A 46 -10.14 -10.96 5.81
C GLY A 46 -9.48 -9.57 5.89
N SER A 47 -9.31 -9.00 7.08
CA SER A 47 -8.71 -7.68 7.32
C SER A 47 -7.21 -7.76 7.59
N VAL A 48 -6.64 -8.90 7.99
CA VAL A 48 -5.19 -9.05 8.22
C VAL A 48 -4.67 -10.27 7.44
N ILE A 49 -3.55 -10.11 6.74
CA ILE A 49 -2.89 -11.16 5.97
C ILE A 49 -1.43 -11.31 6.39
N LEU A 50 -0.89 -12.52 6.27
CA LEU A 50 0.54 -12.81 6.48
C LEU A 50 1.21 -12.98 5.12
N ASN A 51 2.24 -12.18 4.83
CA ASN A 51 3.03 -12.30 3.62
C ASN A 51 4.53 -12.18 3.96
N GLU A 52 5.31 -13.19 3.57
CA GLU A 52 6.76 -13.24 3.83
C GLU A 52 7.12 -12.97 5.31
N GLY A 53 6.34 -13.53 6.23
CA GLY A 53 6.57 -13.39 7.68
C GLY A 53 6.17 -12.02 8.28
N LYS A 54 5.57 -11.12 7.48
CA LYS A 54 5.06 -9.83 7.95
C LYS A 54 3.54 -9.78 7.87
N HIS A 55 2.92 -9.19 8.90
CA HIS A 55 1.47 -8.95 8.91
C HIS A 55 1.15 -7.66 8.17
N PHE A 56 0.07 -7.71 7.38
CA PHE A 56 -0.47 -6.56 6.68
C PHE A 56 -1.96 -6.44 6.94
N VAL A 57 -2.41 -5.21 7.13
CA VAL A 57 -3.83 -4.90 7.31
C VAL A 57 -4.42 -4.35 6.03
N LYS A 58 -5.59 -4.90 5.65
CA LYS A 58 -6.45 -4.42 4.58
C LYS A 58 -6.88 -3.00 4.91
N SER A 59 -6.51 -2.07 4.04
CA SER A 59 -6.80 -0.64 4.24
C SER A 59 -7.83 -0.17 3.21
N LEU A 60 -7.37 0.32 2.06
CA LEU A 60 -8.20 1.00 1.07
C LEU A 60 -8.55 0.09 -0.10
N SER A 61 -9.81 0.13 -0.52
CA SER A 61 -10.23 -0.44 -1.80
C SER A 61 -9.73 0.43 -2.94
N LEU A 62 -9.10 -0.18 -3.96
CA LEU A 62 -8.72 0.50 -5.19
C LEU A 62 -9.95 1.06 -5.92
N HIS A 63 -11.06 0.33 -5.89
CA HIS A 63 -12.31 0.81 -6.47
C HIS A 63 -12.78 2.09 -5.78
N SER A 64 -12.79 2.11 -4.44
CA SER A 64 -13.20 3.30 -3.69
C SER A 64 -12.27 4.49 -3.94
N LEU A 65 -10.95 4.24 -4.06
CA LEU A 65 -9.97 5.27 -4.41
C LEU A 65 -10.25 5.89 -5.77
N VAL A 66 -10.50 5.07 -6.80
CA VAL A 66 -10.79 5.54 -8.16
C VAL A 66 -12.12 6.28 -8.22
N THR A 67 -13.19 5.71 -7.64
CA THR A 67 -14.53 6.30 -7.66
C THR A 67 -14.60 7.65 -6.93
N ASN A 68 -13.73 7.86 -5.93
CA ASN A 68 -13.68 9.11 -5.17
C ASN A 68 -12.45 9.97 -5.48
N TYR A 69 -11.76 9.69 -6.58
CA TYR A 69 -10.51 10.35 -6.95
C TYR A 69 -10.63 11.89 -6.93
N GLU A 70 -11.69 12.41 -7.54
CA GLU A 70 -12.00 13.86 -7.57
C GLU A 70 -12.08 14.49 -6.16
N LYS A 71 -12.52 13.71 -5.16
CA LYS A 71 -12.72 14.17 -3.78
C LYS A 71 -11.52 13.91 -2.86
N THR A 72 -10.65 12.96 -3.20
CA THR A 72 -9.58 12.47 -2.31
C THR A 72 -8.21 13.09 -2.60
N GLY A 73 -8.12 13.99 -3.58
CA GLY A 73 -6.91 14.79 -3.79
C GLY A 73 -6.43 14.83 -5.23
N LYS A 74 -7.34 14.94 -6.21
CA LYS A 74 -6.99 15.14 -7.62
C LYS A 74 -5.91 16.22 -7.80
N ASP A 75 -6.06 17.37 -7.16
CA ASP A 75 -5.09 18.47 -7.30
C ASP A 75 -3.70 18.11 -6.80
N LEU A 76 -3.62 17.37 -5.68
CA LEU A 76 -2.35 16.87 -5.15
C LEU A 76 -1.74 15.83 -6.08
N TYR A 77 -2.55 14.91 -6.61
CA TYR A 77 -2.08 13.93 -7.60
C TYR A 77 -1.59 14.62 -8.87
N ASP A 78 -2.30 15.62 -9.41
CA ASP A 78 -1.90 16.35 -10.61
C ASP A 78 -0.58 17.11 -10.38
N GLN A 79 -0.36 17.65 -9.18
CA GLN A 79 0.92 18.25 -8.78
C GLN A 79 2.04 17.20 -8.71
N VAL A 80 1.81 16.05 -8.09
CA VAL A 80 2.80 14.96 -8.03
C VAL A 80 3.10 14.44 -9.43
N ARG A 81 2.07 14.17 -10.24
CA ARG A 81 2.20 13.68 -11.62
C ARG A 81 2.99 14.65 -12.47
N SER A 82 2.68 15.93 -12.43
CA SER A 82 3.43 16.95 -13.18
C SER A 82 4.89 17.06 -12.71
N THR A 83 5.15 16.95 -11.41
CA THR A 83 6.50 16.96 -10.83
C THR A 83 7.32 15.74 -11.27
N VAL A 84 6.74 14.53 -11.18
CA VAL A 84 7.39 13.28 -11.58
C VAL A 84 7.66 13.28 -13.09
N LEU A 85 6.68 13.65 -13.92
CA LEU A 85 6.87 13.73 -15.37
C LEU A 85 7.97 14.73 -15.75
N ARG A 86 8.07 15.87 -15.06
CA ARG A 86 9.17 16.83 -15.26
C ARG A 86 10.54 16.24 -14.91
N GLN A 87 10.64 15.47 -13.82
CA GLN A 87 11.89 14.82 -13.43
C GLN A 87 12.31 13.73 -14.43
N VAL A 88 11.36 12.94 -14.93
CA VAL A 88 11.66 11.90 -15.92
C VAL A 88 12.07 12.50 -17.27
N VAL A 89 11.39 13.55 -17.73
CA VAL A 89 11.77 14.25 -18.98
C VAL A 89 13.11 14.97 -18.84
N GLY A 90 13.37 15.62 -17.69
CA GLY A 90 14.67 16.25 -17.43
C GLY A 90 15.84 15.28 -17.35
N ASN A 91 15.60 14.05 -16.89
CA ASN A 91 16.62 12.98 -16.91
C ASN A 91 16.82 12.36 -18.30
N ALA A 92 15.79 12.34 -19.15
CA ALA A 92 15.92 11.90 -20.53
C ALA A 92 16.76 12.88 -21.38
N ASP A 93 16.69 14.19 -21.08
CA ASP A 93 17.52 15.22 -21.72
C ASP A 93 18.96 15.26 -21.18
N ARG A 94 19.18 14.85 -19.92
CA ARG A 94 20.52 14.68 -19.34
C ARG A 94 21.07 13.28 -19.63
N GLY A 95 21.23 12.96 -20.90
CA GLY A 95 21.79 11.69 -21.35
C GLY A 95 23.04 11.27 -20.57
N GLU A 96 22.86 10.41 -19.58
CA GLU A 96 23.90 9.52 -19.09
C GLU A 96 23.97 8.35 -20.08
N THR A 97 24.49 8.65 -21.26
CA THR A 97 25.28 7.67 -22.01
C THR A 97 26.60 7.52 -21.28
N SER A 98 26.72 6.50 -20.45
CA SER A 98 28.02 5.89 -20.14
C SER A 98 27.80 4.38 -20.05
N LEU A 99 28.21 3.73 -21.14
CA LEU A 99 28.52 2.30 -21.22
C LEU A 99 29.70 1.97 -20.29
#